data_AF-A0A841ADP2-F1
#
_entry.id   AF-A0A841ADP2-F1
#
_cell.length_a   1.000
_cell.length_b   1.000
_cell.length_c   1.000
_cell.angle_alpha   90.00
_cell.angle_beta   90.00
_cell.angle_gamma   90.00
#
_symmetry.space_group_name_H-M   'P 1'
#
loop_
_entity.id
_entity.type
_entity.pdbx_description
1 polymer ?
#
loop_
_entity_poly.entity_id
_entity_poly.type
_entity_poly.pdbx_seq_one_letter_code
_entity_poly.pdbx_strand_id
1 'polypeptide(L)'
;MGLDRGLRDIGVEEPTIAPEVTASQDLRHPLDLAAPTDVSSAAPSAAPMISTEVSTAVLRRCTALATRARADLLTSTHHDASDELVALLATMEGWEPTALVDPDPTMTVLAAAALQDLAARLPEGASGDLAARAASVTAMLLEVMDRRPVVARA
;
A
#
# COMPACT_ATOMS: atom_id res chain seq x y z
N MET A 1 33.97 -49.93 22.28
CA MET A 1 33.34 -49.01 21.32
C MET A 1 32.60 -47.96 22.14
N GLY A 2 32.88 -46.67 22.14
CA GLY A 2 33.85 -45.85 21.43
C GLY A 2 33.57 -44.39 21.79
N LEU A 3 34.58 -43.72 22.35
CA LEU A 3 34.95 -42.31 22.19
C LEU A 3 34.10 -41.23 22.88
N ASP A 4 34.43 -41.01 24.16
CA ASP A 4 34.61 -39.69 24.78
C ASP A 4 35.41 -38.76 23.86
N ARG A 5 34.87 -37.58 23.55
CA ARG A 5 35.54 -36.56 22.75
C ARG A 5 35.71 -35.29 23.58
N GLY A 6 36.83 -35.24 24.29
CA GLY A 6 37.44 -33.99 24.71
C GLY A 6 38.20 -33.31 23.54
N LEU A 7 38.52 -32.04 23.80
CA LEU A 7 39.58 -31.22 23.18
C LEU A 7 39.20 -30.27 22.01
N ARG A 8 39.37 -28.97 22.30
CA ARG A 8 39.92 -27.83 21.50
C ARG A 8 39.43 -26.54 22.19
N ASP A 9 40.19 -25.87 23.05
CA ASP A 9 41.44 -25.12 22.81
C ASP A 9 41.51 -24.46 21.43
N ILE A 10 41.16 -23.17 21.40
CA ILE A 10 41.61 -22.21 20.39
C ILE A 10 41.70 -20.85 21.09
N GLY A 11 42.94 -20.48 21.43
CA GLY A 11 43.29 -19.10 21.69
C GLY A 11 43.16 -18.25 20.43
N VAL A 12 42.77 -16.99 20.60
CA VAL A 12 43.08 -15.92 19.66
C VAL A 12 43.61 -14.76 20.47
N GLU A 13 44.81 -14.35 20.08
CA GLU A 13 45.63 -13.32 20.66
C GLU A 13 45.06 -11.91 20.50
N GLU A 14 45.43 -11.07 21.45
CA GLU A 14 45.45 -9.61 21.33
C GLU A 14 46.48 -9.18 20.27
N PRO A 15 46.25 -8.08 19.55
CA PRO A 15 47.26 -7.03 19.65
C PRO A 15 46.67 -5.60 19.68
N THR A 16 46.99 -4.87 20.76
CA THR A 16 47.74 -3.61 20.77
C THR A 16 47.47 -2.60 19.63
N ILE A 17 46.97 -1.41 20.00
CA ILE A 17 47.59 -0.06 19.80
C ILE A 17 46.66 0.98 20.48
N ALA A 18 47.14 1.59 21.56
CA ALA A 18 46.87 3.00 21.91
C ALA A 18 47.97 3.84 21.23
N PRO A 19 47.84 5.17 20.95
CA PRO A 19 47.42 6.16 21.96
C PRO A 19 46.84 7.52 21.45
N GLU A 20 46.64 8.43 22.41
CA GLU A 20 46.68 9.91 22.33
C GLU A 20 45.45 10.73 21.84
N VAL A 21 44.80 11.47 22.76
CA VAL A 21 44.92 12.94 22.98
C VAL A 21 44.09 13.73 21.93
N THR A 22 42.94 14.33 22.23
CA THR A 22 42.78 15.58 23.01
C THR A 22 41.28 15.83 23.21
N ALA A 23 40.81 15.98 24.44
CA ALA A 23 39.50 16.58 24.72
C ALA A 23 39.69 17.76 25.65
N SER A 24 40.15 18.86 25.06
CA SER A 24 40.07 20.20 25.65
C SER A 24 39.18 21.03 24.76
N GLN A 25 37.94 21.25 25.19
CA GLN A 25 37.30 22.55 25.01
C GLN A 25 36.24 22.76 26.08
N ASP A 26 36.71 23.38 27.15
CA ASP A 26 35.93 24.29 27.98
C ASP A 26 35.32 25.37 27.08
N LEU A 27 34.01 25.53 27.12
CA LEU A 27 33.38 26.85 27.08
C LEU A 27 31.92 26.73 27.51
N ARG A 28 31.72 27.05 28.78
CA ARG A 28 30.43 27.48 29.33
C ARG A 28 29.89 28.65 28.51
N HIS A 29 28.61 28.61 28.13
CA HIS A 29 27.75 29.80 28.19
C HIS A 29 26.26 29.43 28.38
N PRO A 30 25.50 30.26 29.13
CA PRO A 30 24.20 29.91 29.69
C PRO A 30 23.02 30.40 28.84
N LEU A 31 21.85 29.79 29.08
CA LEU A 31 20.49 30.35 28.97
C LEU A 31 20.22 31.37 27.85
N ASP A 32 19.54 30.94 26.79
CA ASP A 32 18.63 31.84 26.07
C ASP A 32 17.26 31.16 25.88
N LEU A 33 16.30 31.72 26.60
CA LEU A 33 14.89 31.38 26.56
C LEU A 33 14.24 32.32 25.54
N ALA A 34 14.08 31.87 24.29
CA ALA A 34 13.19 32.52 23.33
C ALA A 34 12.69 31.50 22.29
N ALA A 35 11.64 30.78 22.62
CA ALA A 35 10.80 30.10 21.62
C ALA A 35 9.36 30.65 21.72
N PRO A 36 9.04 31.75 21.02
CA PRO A 36 7.66 31.98 20.60
C PRO A 36 7.39 31.11 19.37
N THR A 37 6.62 30.04 19.61
CA THR A 37 5.60 29.48 18.70
C THR A 37 5.62 30.03 17.26
N ASP A 38 6.33 29.33 16.38
CA ASP A 38 5.84 29.14 15.02
C ASP A 38 5.47 27.66 14.90
N VAL A 39 4.34 27.31 15.52
CA VAL A 39 3.54 26.20 14.97
C VAL A 39 3.01 26.73 13.66
N SER A 40 3.87 26.67 12.63
CA SER A 40 3.49 26.86 11.25
C SER A 40 2.35 25.88 11.04
N SER A 41 1.14 26.43 11.07
CA SER A 41 -0.10 25.76 10.83
C SER A 41 0.08 25.04 9.51
N ALA A 42 0.41 23.75 9.56
CA ALA A 42 0.45 22.91 8.39
C ALA A 42 -0.95 23.01 7.82
N ALA A 43 -1.09 23.81 6.76
CA ALA A 43 -2.28 23.83 5.94
C ALA A 43 -2.63 22.37 5.66
N PRO A 44 -3.92 21.98 5.70
CA PRO A 44 -4.28 20.60 5.44
C PRO A 44 -3.62 20.19 4.14
N SER A 45 -2.63 19.28 4.22
CA SER A 45 -1.89 18.80 3.06
C SER A 45 -2.94 18.23 2.14
N ALA A 46 -3.27 18.97 1.08
CA ALA A 46 -4.28 18.54 0.13
C ALA A 46 -3.91 17.12 -0.29
N ALA A 47 -4.84 16.18 -0.11
CA ALA A 47 -4.60 14.79 -0.47
C ALA A 47 -4.12 14.76 -1.93
N PRO A 48 -3.07 13.97 -2.26
CA PRO A 48 -2.49 13.98 -3.58
C PRO A 48 -3.55 13.63 -4.62
N MET A 49 -3.76 14.53 -5.60
CA MET A 49 -4.68 14.30 -6.71
C MET A 49 -4.13 13.20 -7.61
N ILE A 50 -5.00 12.27 -8.02
CA ILE A 50 -4.70 11.15 -8.89
C ILE A 50 -5.16 11.50 -10.30
N SER A 51 -4.23 11.56 -11.25
CA SER A 51 -4.56 11.88 -12.64
C SER A 51 -5.34 10.78 -13.35
N THR A 52 -6.04 11.14 -14.44
CA THR A 52 -6.72 10.19 -15.33
C THR A 52 -5.81 9.06 -15.80
N GLU A 53 -4.56 9.37 -16.18
CA GLU A 53 -3.63 8.36 -16.70
C GLU A 53 -3.29 7.30 -15.64
N VAL A 54 -2.96 7.74 -14.42
CA VAL A 54 -2.62 6.86 -13.30
C VAL A 54 -3.84 6.03 -12.89
N SER A 55 -4.99 6.68 -12.68
CA SER A 55 -6.22 5.98 -12.31
C SER A 55 -6.65 4.98 -13.38
N THR A 56 -6.58 5.33 -14.66
CA THR A 56 -6.92 4.44 -15.79
C THR A 56 -6.02 3.22 -15.85
N ALA A 57 -4.70 3.38 -15.65
CA ALA A 57 -3.78 2.26 -15.63
C ALA A 57 -4.10 1.27 -14.49
N VAL A 58 -4.41 1.79 -13.30
CA VAL A 58 -4.82 0.97 -12.14
C VAL A 58 -6.16 0.28 -12.38
N LEU A 59 -7.16 0.98 -12.94
CA LEU A 59 -8.47 0.39 -13.27
C LEU A 59 -8.35 -0.73 -14.30
N ARG A 60 -7.48 -0.57 -15.31
CA ARG A 60 -7.17 -1.64 -16.28
C ARG A 60 -6.54 -2.85 -15.60
N ARG A 61 -5.57 -2.63 -14.71
CA ARG A 61 -4.93 -3.70 -13.94
C ARG A 61 -5.94 -4.41 -13.03
N CYS A 62 -6.78 -3.66 -12.34
CA CYS A 62 -7.85 -4.19 -11.49
C CYS A 62 -8.81 -5.08 -12.28
N THR A 63 -9.27 -4.62 -13.44
CA THR A 63 -10.17 -5.38 -14.33
C THR A 63 -9.52 -6.70 -14.78
N ALA A 64 -8.24 -6.63 -15.19
CA ALA A 64 -7.50 -7.81 -15.64
C ALA A 64 -7.26 -8.81 -14.51
N LEU A 65 -6.85 -8.35 -13.32
CA LEU A 65 -6.62 -9.20 -12.15
C LEU A 65 -7.92 -9.81 -11.63
N ALA A 66 -9.02 -9.06 -11.55
CA ALA A 66 -10.33 -9.60 -11.16
C ALA A 66 -10.79 -10.71 -12.11
N THR A 67 -10.58 -10.53 -13.42
CA THR A 67 -10.90 -11.55 -14.42
C THR A 67 -10.04 -12.81 -14.25
N ARG A 68 -8.75 -12.65 -13.95
CA ARG A 68 -7.84 -13.78 -13.69
C ARG A 68 -8.14 -14.48 -12.38
N ALA A 69 -8.33 -13.75 -11.29
CA ALA A 69 -8.72 -14.31 -9.99
C ALA A 69 -10.00 -15.14 -10.11
N ARG A 70 -10.97 -14.69 -10.92
CA ARG A 70 -12.16 -15.50 -11.25
C ARG A 70 -11.85 -16.78 -12.01
N ALA A 71 -10.91 -16.75 -12.96
CA ALA A 71 -10.47 -17.95 -13.64
C ALA A 71 -9.74 -18.90 -12.67
N ASP A 72 -8.93 -18.35 -11.78
CA ASP A 72 -8.24 -19.11 -10.73
C ASP A 72 -9.25 -19.80 -9.80
N LEU A 73 -10.38 -19.17 -9.46
CA LEU A 73 -11.45 -19.83 -8.68
C LEU A 73 -12.02 -21.09 -9.36
N LEU A 74 -11.91 -21.21 -10.69
CA LEU A 74 -12.34 -22.40 -11.44
C LEU A 74 -11.27 -23.49 -11.47
N THR A 75 -10.03 -23.17 -11.11
CA THR A 75 -8.88 -24.07 -11.17
C THR A 75 -8.33 -24.29 -9.76
N SER A 76 -8.15 -25.54 -9.33
CA SER A 76 -7.68 -25.85 -7.97
C SER A 76 -6.17 -25.56 -7.74
N THR A 77 -5.60 -24.58 -8.45
CA THR A 77 -4.16 -24.31 -8.53
C THR A 77 -3.88 -22.83 -8.31
N HIS A 78 -2.84 -22.53 -7.51
CA HIS A 78 -2.19 -21.23 -7.23
C HIS A 78 -3.03 -19.94 -7.42
N HIS A 79 -3.32 -19.24 -6.32
CA HIS A 79 -4.18 -18.05 -6.28
C HIS A 79 -3.42 -16.72 -6.48
N ASP A 80 -2.35 -16.72 -7.29
CA ASP A 80 -1.43 -15.58 -7.42
C ASP A 80 -2.14 -14.29 -7.84
N ALA A 81 -3.15 -14.38 -8.73
CA ALA A 81 -3.91 -13.22 -9.14
C ALA A 81 -4.80 -12.66 -8.02
N SER A 82 -5.25 -13.50 -7.09
CA SER A 82 -6.06 -13.06 -5.93
C SER A 82 -5.20 -12.28 -4.95
N ASP A 83 -3.96 -12.71 -4.70
CA ASP A 83 -3.02 -12.01 -3.82
C ASP A 83 -2.57 -10.67 -4.43
N GLU A 84 -2.26 -10.65 -5.73
CA GLU A 84 -1.99 -9.40 -6.46
C GLU A 84 -3.18 -8.45 -6.44
N LEU A 85 -4.40 -8.98 -6.61
CA LEU A 85 -5.62 -8.19 -6.57
C LEU A 85 -5.85 -7.61 -5.18
N VAL A 86 -5.63 -8.40 -4.12
CA VAL A 86 -5.70 -7.93 -2.72
C VAL A 86 -4.79 -6.72 -2.50
N ALA A 87 -3.52 -6.79 -2.92
CA ALA A 87 -2.58 -5.69 -2.75
C ALA A 87 -2.99 -4.44 -3.56
N LEU A 88 -3.52 -4.64 -4.76
CA LEU A 88 -4.02 -3.54 -5.58
C LEU A 88 -5.26 -2.88 -4.96
N LEU A 89 -6.20 -3.67 -4.46
CA LEU A 89 -7.41 -3.16 -3.81
C LEU A 89 -7.06 -2.38 -2.54
N ALA A 90 -6.11 -2.86 -1.73
CA ALA A 90 -5.63 -2.11 -0.57
C ALA A 90 -5.06 -0.73 -0.93
N THR A 91 -4.45 -0.59 -2.12
CA THR A 91 -4.00 0.71 -2.63
C THR A 91 -5.19 1.61 -3.01
N MET A 92 -6.21 1.03 -3.66
CA MET A 92 -7.41 1.75 -4.09
C MET A 92 -8.34 2.14 -2.94
N GLU A 93 -8.35 1.38 -1.84
CA GLU A 93 -9.10 1.73 -0.62
C GLU A 93 -8.61 3.03 0.02
N GLY A 94 -7.35 3.39 -0.20
CA GLY A 94 -6.79 4.68 0.23
C GLY A 94 -7.17 5.86 -0.68
N TRP A 95 -7.93 5.63 -1.76
CA TRP A 95 -8.35 6.69 -2.66
C TRP A 95 -9.61 7.36 -2.15
N GLU A 96 -9.55 8.68 -2.03
CA GLU A 96 -10.74 9.49 -1.90
C GLU A 96 -11.39 9.68 -3.28
N PRO A 97 -12.71 9.49 -3.44
CA PRO A 97 -13.42 9.77 -4.70
C PRO A 97 -13.15 11.18 -5.25
N THR A 98 -12.89 12.15 -4.37
CA THR A 98 -12.58 13.55 -4.71
C THR A 98 -11.16 13.75 -5.24
N ALA A 99 -10.25 12.83 -4.96
CA ALA A 99 -8.86 12.88 -5.41
C ALA A 99 -8.71 12.41 -6.87
N LEU A 100 -9.68 11.68 -7.42
CA LEU A 100 -9.66 11.21 -8.81
C LEU A 100 -10.03 12.32 -9.80
N VAL A 101 -9.04 12.80 -10.53
CA VAL A 101 -9.22 13.84 -11.55
C VAL A 101 -9.61 13.19 -12.87
N ASP A 102 -10.86 13.38 -13.28
CA ASP A 102 -11.44 12.89 -14.56
C ASP A 102 -11.08 11.41 -14.89
N PRO A 103 -11.38 10.42 -14.02
CA PRO A 103 -11.04 9.01 -14.25
C PRO A 103 -11.81 8.42 -15.44
N ASP A 104 -11.17 7.67 -16.35
CA ASP A 104 -11.87 7.14 -17.54
C ASP A 104 -13.19 6.43 -17.17
N PRO A 105 -14.35 6.91 -17.67
CA PRO A 105 -15.66 6.43 -17.22
C PRO A 105 -15.92 4.98 -17.64
N THR A 106 -15.41 4.57 -18.80
CA THR A 106 -15.55 3.19 -19.29
C THR A 106 -14.77 2.26 -18.38
N MET A 107 -13.52 2.60 -18.05
CA MET A 107 -12.69 1.78 -17.19
C MET A 107 -13.19 1.74 -15.75
N THR A 108 -13.81 2.82 -15.27
CA THR A 108 -14.44 2.87 -13.94
C THR A 108 -15.60 1.88 -13.85
N VAL A 109 -16.51 1.88 -14.84
CA VAL A 109 -17.62 0.92 -14.94
C VAL A 109 -17.11 -0.52 -15.04
N LEU A 110 -16.13 -0.77 -15.91
CA LEU A 110 -15.60 -2.13 -16.14
C LEU A 110 -14.92 -2.70 -14.89
N ALA A 111 -14.14 -1.88 -14.18
CA ALA A 111 -13.51 -2.29 -12.94
C ALA A 111 -14.56 -2.63 -11.86
N ALA A 112 -15.56 -1.77 -11.67
CA ALA A 112 -16.63 -2.01 -10.71
C ALA A 112 -17.41 -3.30 -11.04
N ALA A 113 -17.78 -3.49 -12.31
CA ALA A 113 -18.50 -4.69 -12.76
C ALA A 113 -17.67 -5.97 -12.55
N ALA A 114 -16.36 -5.93 -12.84
CA ALA A 114 -15.48 -7.08 -12.64
C ALA A 114 -15.33 -7.44 -11.16
N LEU A 115 -15.27 -6.45 -10.26
CA LEU A 115 -15.21 -6.69 -8.81
C LEU A 115 -16.53 -7.25 -8.26
N GLN A 116 -17.67 -6.76 -8.75
CA GLN A 116 -18.99 -7.29 -8.40
C GLN A 116 -19.15 -8.75 -8.85
N ASP A 117 -18.76 -9.07 -10.09
CA ASP A 117 -18.82 -10.43 -10.61
C ASP A 117 -17.89 -11.39 -9.84
N LEU A 118 -16.69 -10.92 -9.46
CA LEU A 118 -15.79 -11.70 -8.60
C LEU A 118 -16.41 -11.95 -7.22
N ALA A 119 -16.89 -10.91 -6.55
CA ALA A 119 -17.48 -11.01 -5.21
C ALA A 119 -18.68 -11.96 -5.18
N ALA A 120 -19.53 -11.95 -6.22
CA ALA A 120 -20.67 -12.84 -6.34
C ALA A 120 -20.30 -14.33 -6.52
N ARG A 121 -19.05 -14.64 -6.85
CA ARG A 121 -18.54 -16.00 -7.11
C ARG A 121 -17.65 -16.54 -5.99
N LEU A 122 -17.26 -15.70 -5.03
CA LEU A 122 -16.46 -16.16 -3.90
C LEU A 122 -17.27 -17.10 -3.01
N PRO A 123 -16.71 -18.24 -2.57
CA PRO A 123 -17.39 -19.13 -1.63
C PRO A 123 -17.68 -18.44 -0.31
N GLU A 124 -18.83 -18.72 0.30
CA GLU A 124 -19.14 -18.21 1.64
C GLU A 124 -18.05 -18.64 2.64
N GLY A 125 -17.38 -17.66 3.25
CA GLY A 125 -16.28 -17.90 4.20
C GLY A 125 -14.89 -18.08 3.58
N ALA A 126 -14.76 -18.17 2.26
CA ALA A 126 -13.46 -18.20 1.57
C ALA A 126 -13.04 -16.76 1.22
N SER A 127 -11.97 -16.28 1.86
CA SER A 127 -11.36 -14.96 1.65
C SER A 127 -12.22 -13.76 2.05
N GLY A 128 -12.53 -13.66 3.34
CA GLY A 128 -13.21 -12.49 3.92
C GLY A 128 -12.51 -11.15 3.60
N ASP A 129 -11.18 -11.16 3.45
CA ASP A 129 -10.41 -9.96 3.12
C ASP A 129 -10.60 -9.52 1.66
N LEU A 130 -10.51 -10.43 0.68
CA LEU A 130 -10.72 -10.10 -0.74
C LEU A 130 -12.16 -9.65 -1.01
N ALA A 131 -13.15 -10.33 -0.45
CA ALA A 131 -14.56 -9.98 -0.61
C ALA A 131 -14.87 -8.58 -0.02
N ALA A 132 -14.37 -8.31 1.19
CA ALA A 132 -14.55 -7.01 1.84
C ALA A 132 -13.89 -5.87 1.04
N ARG A 133 -12.64 -6.05 0.60
CA ARG A 133 -11.94 -5.04 -0.20
C ARG A 133 -12.60 -4.81 -1.56
N ALA A 134 -13.03 -5.88 -2.23
CA ALA A 134 -13.75 -5.76 -3.50
C ALA A 134 -15.06 -4.97 -3.34
N ALA A 135 -15.81 -5.20 -2.26
CA ALA A 135 -17.01 -4.45 -1.95
C ALA A 135 -16.73 -2.97 -1.65
N SER A 136 -15.70 -2.70 -0.83
CA SER A 136 -15.25 -1.34 -0.48
C SER A 136 -14.86 -0.53 -1.72
N VAL A 137 -13.97 -1.07 -2.54
CA VAL A 137 -13.51 -0.41 -3.78
C VAL A 137 -14.66 -0.27 -4.78
N THR A 138 -15.54 -1.27 -4.90
CA THR A 138 -16.74 -1.15 -5.75
C THR A 138 -17.59 0.06 -5.33
N ALA A 139 -17.88 0.21 -4.04
CA ALA A 139 -18.67 1.34 -3.55
C ALA A 139 -18.01 2.69 -3.88
N MET A 140 -16.69 2.80 -3.68
CA MET A 140 -15.91 4.00 -4.06
C MET A 140 -16.04 4.30 -5.57
N LEU A 141 -15.92 3.29 -6.44
CA LEU A 141 -16.08 3.47 -7.88
C LEU A 141 -17.51 3.86 -8.29
N LEU A 142 -18.54 3.34 -7.61
CA LEU A 142 -19.93 3.75 -7.83
C LEU A 142 -20.12 5.23 -7.45
N GLU A 143 -19.56 5.67 -6.32
CA GLU A 143 -19.60 7.08 -5.91
C GLU A 143 -18.93 8.00 -6.94
N VAL A 144 -17.78 7.59 -7.49
CA VAL A 144 -17.09 8.32 -8.57
C VAL A 144 -18.00 8.51 -9.79
N MET A 145 -18.80 7.50 -10.13
CA MET A 145 -19.74 7.58 -11.25
C MET A 145 -20.91 8.51 -10.96
N ASP A 146 -21.48 8.44 -9.75
CA ASP A 146 -22.61 9.29 -9.34
C ASP A 146 -22.25 10.78 -9.31
N ARG A 147 -20.97 11.10 -9.12
CA ARG A 147 -20.47 12.48 -9.10
C ARG A 147 -20.26 13.08 -10.49
N ARG A 148 -20.31 12.28 -11.56
CA ARG A 148 -20.21 12.82 -12.93
C ARG A 148 -21.55 13.40 -13.37
N PRO A 149 -21.60 14.66 -13.84
CA PRO A 149 -22.81 15.16 -14.47
C PRO A 149 -23.07 14.36 -15.75
N VAL A 150 -24.26 13.76 -15.85
CA VAL A 150 -24.75 13.16 -17.10
C VAL A 150 -24.95 14.30 -18.10
N VAL A 151 -23.95 14.53 -18.96
CA VAL A 151 -24.10 15.47 -20.08
C VAL A 151 -24.97 14.77 -21.13
N ALA A 152 -26.29 14.96 -21.03
CA ALA A 152 -27.20 14.59 -22.09
C ALA A 152 -26.82 15.37 -23.35
N ARG A 153 -26.31 14.68 -24.38
CA ARG A 153 -26.14 15.26 -25.72
C ARG A 153 -27.53 15.31 -26.36
N ALA A 154 -28.04 16.53 -26.51
CA ALA A 154 -29.23 16.84 -27.29
C ALA A 154 -28.97 16.63 -28.80
#